data_AF-A0A2N3I5L6-F1
#
_entry.id   AF-A0A2N3I5L6-F1
#
_cell.length_a   1.000
_cell.length_b   1.000
_cell.length_c   1.000
_cell.angle_alpha   90.00
_cell.angle_beta   90.00
_cell.angle_gamma   90.00
#
_symmetry.space_group_name_H-M   'P 1'
#
loop_
_entity.id
_entity.type
_entity.pdbx_description
1 polymer ?
#
loop_
_entity_poly.entity_id
_entity_poly.type
_entity_poly.pdbx_seq_one_letter_code
_entity_poly.pdbx_strand_id
1 'polypeptide(L)'
;MVSSLHPLYTSKDRVHLDELDGVWVSEEKDRFEIKTIIDSTGLKAMKNKNYQEGMSKEDAFFFGKTNKESNSKKEEDFFAGKEKKEDSNVANREKIENFFFNPVLRKHYQIKIISGKEEACLFEGRLFKLDEHYFLDVIPNDDFLEKKLNNFNLIGLVVPMHAFFKLKIKDHQLVVNGIENDVFEKLIKEKKIRIEYIKRGNRIILTSKTEDIQKFLVKFSDAKMFNDPKEAIVLKRVKN
;
A
#
# COMPACT_ATOMS: atom_id res chain seq x y z
N MET A 1 1.98 0.94 -17.97
CA MET A 1 1.64 0.50 -16.60
C MET A 1 0.34 1.14 -16.08
N VAL A 2 -0.57 0.27 -15.65
CA VAL A 2 -1.85 0.62 -15.02
C VAL A 2 -1.64 0.95 -13.54
N SER A 3 -2.28 2.00 -13.03
CA SER A 3 -2.21 2.41 -11.62
C SER A 3 -3.59 2.44 -10.96
N SER A 4 -3.65 2.51 -9.63
CA SER A 4 -4.89 2.48 -8.84
C SER A 4 -4.91 3.60 -7.79
N LEU A 5 -6.10 4.17 -7.54
CA LEU A 5 -6.34 5.09 -6.41
C LEU A 5 -6.55 4.36 -5.08
N HIS A 6 -6.86 3.07 -5.12
CA HIS A 6 -7.08 2.24 -3.94
C HIS A 6 -5.98 1.21 -3.79
N PRO A 7 -5.58 0.85 -2.56
CA PRO A 7 -4.72 -0.31 -2.31
C PRO A 7 -5.33 -1.57 -2.92
N LEU A 8 -4.47 -2.48 -3.37
CA LEU A 8 -4.91 -3.73 -3.98
C LEU A 8 -5.07 -4.90 -2.98
N TYR A 9 -4.91 -4.61 -1.69
CA TYR A 9 -4.95 -5.59 -0.61
C TYR A 9 -5.84 -5.11 0.54
N THR A 10 -6.37 -6.06 1.30
CA THR A 10 -6.91 -5.84 2.64
C THR A 10 -5.91 -6.34 3.69
N SER A 11 -6.15 -6.04 4.98
CA SER A 11 -5.32 -6.58 6.06
C SER A 11 -5.29 -8.11 6.11
N LYS A 12 -6.30 -8.77 5.57
CA LYS A 12 -6.44 -10.24 5.58
C LYS A 12 -5.50 -10.92 4.58
N ASP A 13 -5.18 -10.21 3.50
CA ASP A 13 -4.43 -10.73 2.36
C ASP A 13 -2.92 -10.50 2.52
N ARG A 14 -2.53 -9.66 3.49
CA ARG A 14 -1.16 -9.25 3.73
C ARG A 14 -0.30 -10.42 4.16
N VAL A 15 0.83 -10.56 3.49
CA VAL A 15 1.88 -11.52 3.81
C VAL A 15 3.23 -10.80 3.80
N HIS A 16 4.26 -11.48 4.31
CA HIS A 16 5.62 -10.97 4.30
C HIS A 16 6.58 -12.15 4.05
N LEU A 17 7.56 -11.91 3.19
CA LEU A 17 8.61 -12.85 2.79
C LEU A 17 9.96 -12.21 3.07
N ASP A 18 10.72 -12.79 3.99
CA ASP A 18 12.10 -12.34 4.27
C ASP A 18 13.01 -12.59 3.04
N GLU A 19 12.63 -13.52 2.14
CA GLU A 19 13.35 -13.77 0.88
C GLU A 19 13.22 -12.64 -0.15
N LEU A 20 12.50 -11.56 0.13
CA LEU A 20 12.55 -10.35 -0.69
C LEU A 20 13.66 -9.40 -0.26
N ASP A 21 14.12 -9.46 0.99
CA ASP A 21 15.13 -8.55 1.50
C ASP A 21 16.49 -8.81 0.85
N GLY A 22 17.15 -7.75 0.42
CA GLY A 22 18.48 -7.81 -0.17
C GLY A 22 18.67 -6.87 -1.35
N VAL A 23 19.76 -7.10 -2.07
CA VAL A 23 20.11 -6.37 -3.29
C VAL A 23 19.82 -7.25 -4.50
N TRP A 24 19.07 -6.70 -5.44
CA TRP A 24 18.71 -7.34 -6.68
C TRP A 24 19.14 -6.50 -7.87
N VAL A 25 19.49 -7.13 -8.98
CA VAL A 25 19.96 -6.45 -10.19
C VAL A 25 19.20 -6.96 -11.40
N SER A 26 18.73 -6.02 -12.24
CA SER A 26 18.10 -6.32 -13.53
C SER A 26 19.14 -6.61 -14.61
N GLU A 27 18.70 -7.11 -15.76
CA GLU A 27 19.57 -7.28 -16.93
C GLU A 27 20.13 -5.95 -17.46
N GLU A 28 19.36 -4.87 -17.29
CA GLU A 28 19.73 -3.49 -17.63
C GLU A 28 20.67 -2.84 -16.59
N LYS A 29 21.09 -3.59 -15.57
CA LYS A 29 21.97 -3.18 -14.46
C LYS A 29 21.35 -2.17 -13.51
N ASP A 30 20.03 -2.04 -13.50
CA ASP A 30 19.34 -1.32 -12.41
C ASP A 30 19.47 -2.12 -11.12
N ARG A 31 19.75 -1.41 -10.03
CA ARG A 31 19.92 -1.98 -8.70
C ARG A 31 18.69 -1.69 -7.84
N PHE A 32 18.11 -2.73 -7.29
CA PHE A 32 16.97 -2.69 -6.38
C PHE A 32 17.45 -3.11 -4.99
N GLU A 33 17.39 -2.19 -4.03
CA GLU A 33 17.63 -2.50 -2.63
C GLU A 33 16.27 -2.60 -1.93
N ILE A 34 15.91 -3.81 -1.49
CA ILE A 34 14.66 -4.09 -0.80
C ILE A 34 14.99 -4.35 0.67
N LYS A 35 14.33 -3.62 1.57
CA LYS A 35 14.50 -3.75 3.01
C LYS A 35 13.17 -3.76 3.73
N THR A 36 12.99 -4.71 4.64
CA THR A 36 11.86 -4.72 5.56
C THR A 36 11.96 -3.56 6.55
N ILE A 37 10.89 -2.79 6.62
CA ILE A 37 10.63 -1.78 7.64
C ILE A 37 9.56 -2.30 8.60
N ILE A 38 9.76 -2.05 9.89
CA ILE A 38 8.80 -2.37 10.94
C ILE A 38 8.24 -1.06 11.49
N ASP A 39 6.95 -0.84 11.24
CA ASP A 39 6.20 0.31 11.73
C ASP A 39 6.11 0.28 13.26
N SER A 40 6.95 1.10 13.89
CA SER A 40 7.04 1.24 15.35
C SER A 40 6.33 2.50 15.87
N THR A 41 5.77 3.32 14.98
CA THR A 41 5.20 4.64 15.27
C THR A 41 4.13 4.59 16.36
N GLY A 42 3.28 3.57 16.38
CA GLY A 42 2.30 3.41 17.46
C GLY A 42 2.86 2.83 18.77
N LEU A 43 3.99 2.09 18.75
CA LEU A 43 4.68 1.68 19.98
C LEU A 43 5.41 2.85 20.66
N LYS A 44 5.98 3.78 19.87
CA LYS A 44 6.64 4.98 20.40
C LYS A 44 5.64 5.96 21.02
N ALA A 45 4.46 6.09 20.42
CA ALA A 45 3.35 6.86 20.99
C ALA A 45 2.85 6.29 22.34
N MET A 46 2.89 4.96 22.51
CA MET A 46 2.57 4.29 23.78
C MET A 46 3.67 4.48 24.84
N LYS A 47 4.95 4.42 24.45
CA LYS A 47 6.09 4.58 25.38
C LYS A 47 6.29 6.02 25.87
N ASN A 48 5.95 7.03 25.07
CA ASN A 48 6.11 8.45 25.44
C ASN A 48 5.01 8.98 26.38
N LYS A 49 4.00 8.17 26.71
CA LYS A 49 3.02 8.46 27.78
C LYS A 49 3.35 7.62 29.01
N ASN A 50 4.44 7.96 29.70
CA ASN A 50 4.72 7.35 30.99
C ASN A 50 3.65 7.78 32.02
N TYR A 51 2.71 6.86 32.22
CA TYR A 51 2.25 6.32 33.51
C TYR A 51 2.00 7.35 34.63
N GLN A 52 0.75 7.74 34.81
CA GLN A 52 0.26 8.01 36.17
C GLN A 52 -0.10 6.67 36.80
N GLU A 53 0.55 6.34 37.92
CA GLU A 53 0.25 5.14 38.69
C GLU A 53 -1.24 5.08 39.05
N GLY A 54 -1.87 3.95 38.75
CA GLY A 54 -3.28 3.66 39.10
C GLY A 54 -4.24 3.59 37.91
N MET A 55 -3.84 3.99 36.70
CA MET A 55 -4.66 3.81 35.49
C MET A 55 -4.41 2.42 34.87
N SER A 56 -5.48 1.73 34.52
CA SER A 56 -5.39 0.47 33.77
C SER A 56 -4.79 0.73 32.38
N LYS A 57 -4.12 -0.26 31.77
CA LYS A 57 -3.56 -0.11 30.41
C LYS A 57 -4.65 0.25 29.38
N GLU A 58 -5.87 -0.13 29.71
CA GLU A 58 -7.11 0.03 28.99
C GLU A 58 -7.60 1.49 29.02
N ASP A 59 -7.44 2.22 30.13
CA ASP A 59 -7.87 3.61 30.27
C ASP A 59 -6.95 4.59 29.52
N ALA A 60 -5.63 4.34 29.53
CA ALA A 60 -4.65 5.17 28.83
C ALA A 60 -4.85 5.19 27.30
N PHE A 61 -5.48 4.14 26.75
CA PHE A 61 -5.71 3.94 25.32
C PHE A 61 -6.88 4.79 24.77
N PHE A 62 -7.94 5.03 25.57
CA PHE A 62 -9.13 5.78 25.14
C PHE A 62 -9.10 7.28 25.44
N PHE A 63 -8.34 7.73 26.46
CA PHE A 63 -8.22 9.15 26.79
C PHE A 63 -7.48 9.99 25.73
N GLY A 64 -6.93 9.37 24.69
CA GLY A 64 -6.31 10.07 23.56
C GLY A 64 -7.28 10.81 22.62
N LYS A 65 -8.61 10.74 22.83
CA LYS A 65 -9.61 11.37 21.95
C LYS A 65 -10.51 12.43 22.57
N THR A 66 -10.33 12.82 23.83
CA THR A 66 -11.08 13.93 24.42
C THR A 66 -10.19 14.73 25.37
N ASN A 67 -9.58 15.79 24.85
CA ASN A 67 -9.27 17.01 25.61
C ASN A 67 -8.99 18.17 24.66
N LYS A 68 -10.08 18.82 24.25
CA LYS A 68 -10.13 20.25 23.93
C LYS A 68 -11.45 20.78 24.53
N GLU A 69 -11.48 20.91 25.85
CA GLU A 69 -12.36 21.85 26.54
C GLU A 69 -11.60 23.19 26.64
N SER A 70 -12.17 24.40 26.56
CA SER A 70 -13.55 24.87 26.47
C SER A 70 -13.54 26.38 26.20
N ASN A 71 -14.52 26.88 25.44
CA ASN A 71 -15.28 28.14 25.62
C ASN A 71 -15.92 28.50 24.26
N SER A 72 -17.19 28.82 24.09
CA SER A 72 -18.34 28.93 24.99
C SER A 72 -19.59 29.11 24.10
N LYS A 73 -20.75 28.61 24.56
CA LYS A 73 -22.12 28.94 24.14
C LYS A 73 -22.63 28.44 22.77
N LYS A 74 -23.54 27.47 22.90
CA LYS A 74 -24.86 27.34 22.27
C LYS A 74 -25.15 28.22 21.05
N GLU A 75 -25.39 27.54 19.93
CA GLU A 75 -26.48 27.76 18.96
C GLU A 75 -26.63 26.40 18.26
N GLU A 76 -27.28 25.43 18.90
CA GLU A 76 -28.70 25.08 18.69
C GLU A 76 -29.07 24.96 17.20
N ASP A 77 -29.30 23.70 16.80
CA ASP A 77 -30.29 23.29 15.82
C ASP A 77 -30.07 23.70 14.36
N PHE A 78 -29.23 22.93 13.65
CA PHE A 78 -29.37 22.79 12.22
C PHE A 78 -29.17 21.34 11.79
N PHE A 79 -30.29 20.64 11.63
CA PHE A 79 -30.49 19.29 11.09
C PHE A 79 -30.32 18.11 12.05
N ALA A 80 -31.37 17.92 12.84
CA ALA A 80 -31.76 16.64 13.40
C ALA A 80 -31.86 15.54 12.33
N GLY A 81 -30.86 14.66 12.28
CA GLY A 81 -30.99 13.30 11.80
C GLY A 81 -30.61 12.38 12.96
N LYS A 82 -31.59 11.69 13.57
CA LYS A 82 -31.32 10.65 14.56
C LYS A 82 -30.52 9.52 13.88
N GLU A 83 -29.20 9.54 14.00
CA GLU A 83 -28.39 8.36 13.71
C GLU A 83 -28.42 7.41 14.90
N LYS A 84 -28.76 6.16 14.62
CA LYS A 84 -28.57 5.04 15.53
C LYS A 84 -27.10 4.99 15.94
N LYS A 85 -26.82 5.05 17.24
CA LYS A 85 -25.52 4.64 17.81
C LYS A 85 -25.42 3.13 17.73
N GLU A 86 -25.10 2.58 16.56
CA GLU A 86 -24.65 1.18 16.42
C GLU A 86 -23.12 1.16 16.54
N ASP A 87 -22.61 0.51 17.59
CA ASP A 87 -21.34 -0.24 17.76
C ASP A 87 -20.06 0.16 17.00
N SER A 88 -19.90 1.41 16.58
CA SER A 88 -18.72 1.92 15.88
C SER A 88 -17.44 1.91 16.72
N ASN A 89 -17.56 1.79 18.04
CA ASN A 89 -16.43 1.74 18.97
C ASN A 89 -15.77 0.36 19.02
N VAL A 90 -16.49 -0.75 18.82
CA VAL A 90 -15.92 -2.11 18.96
C VAL A 90 -15.16 -2.50 17.68
N ALA A 91 -15.75 -2.27 16.50
CA ALA A 91 -15.11 -2.59 15.22
C ALA A 91 -13.82 -1.79 14.95
N ASN A 92 -13.72 -0.57 15.49
CA ASN A 92 -12.48 0.21 15.43
C ASN A 92 -11.42 -0.30 16.41
N ARG A 93 -11.82 -0.83 17.58
CA ARG A 93 -10.88 -1.44 18.55
C ARG A 93 -10.22 -2.68 17.98
N GLU A 94 -11.01 -3.61 17.46
CA GLU A 94 -10.49 -4.86 16.88
C GLU A 94 -9.53 -4.59 15.70
N LYS A 95 -9.83 -3.60 14.85
CA LYS A 95 -8.93 -3.22 13.74
C LYS A 95 -7.60 -2.68 14.22
N ILE A 96 -7.61 -1.86 15.26
CA ILE A 96 -6.39 -1.24 15.82
C ILE A 96 -5.57 -2.31 16.56
N GLU A 97 -6.21 -3.13 17.39
CA GLU A 97 -5.56 -4.24 18.07
C GLU A 97 -4.95 -5.22 17.07
N ASN A 98 -5.72 -5.62 16.04
CA ASN A 98 -5.20 -6.47 14.98
C ASN A 98 -3.97 -5.84 14.28
N PHE A 99 -3.98 -4.53 14.00
CA PHE A 99 -2.79 -3.88 13.43
C PHE A 99 -1.56 -3.94 14.36
N PHE A 100 -1.73 -3.73 15.66
CA PHE A 100 -0.61 -3.71 16.62
C PHE A 100 -0.09 -5.09 16.97
N PHE A 101 -0.99 -6.07 17.07
CA PHE A 101 -0.68 -7.42 17.52
C PHE A 101 -0.43 -8.39 16.36
N ASN A 102 -0.73 -8.01 15.12
CA ASN A 102 -0.33 -8.75 13.93
C ASN A 102 1.01 -8.23 13.39
N PRO A 103 2.13 -8.95 13.58
CA PRO A 103 3.45 -8.49 13.16
C PRO A 103 3.55 -8.22 11.66
N VAL A 104 2.81 -8.97 10.84
CA VAL A 104 2.82 -8.84 9.37
C VAL A 104 2.23 -7.50 8.93
N LEU A 105 1.19 -7.01 9.62
CA LEU A 105 0.57 -5.73 9.28
C LEU A 105 1.50 -4.54 9.52
N ARG A 106 2.44 -4.68 10.46
CA ARG A 106 3.48 -3.69 10.78
C ARG A 106 4.71 -3.77 9.87
N LYS A 107 4.83 -4.83 9.06
CA LYS A 107 5.94 -4.99 8.12
C LYS A 107 5.53 -4.47 6.75
N HIS A 108 6.39 -3.67 6.15
CA HIS A 108 6.34 -3.30 4.74
C HIS A 108 7.76 -3.25 4.18
N TYR A 109 7.90 -3.17 2.86
CA TYR A 109 9.19 -3.09 2.21
C TYR A 109 9.47 -1.65 1.80
N GLN A 110 10.63 -1.14 2.14
CA GLN A 110 11.20 -0.01 1.45
C GLN A 110 11.98 -0.51 0.23
N ILE A 111 11.66 0.02 -0.95
CA ILE A 111 12.25 -0.39 -2.22
C ILE A 111 12.97 0.82 -2.81
N LYS A 112 14.29 0.75 -2.86
CA LYS A 112 15.14 1.78 -3.46
C LYS A 112 15.64 1.29 -4.82
N ILE A 113 15.36 2.05 -5.88
CA ILE A 113 15.76 1.75 -7.25
C ILE A 113 16.84 2.73 -7.68
N ILE A 114 17.96 2.22 -8.18
CA ILE A 114 19.11 3.00 -8.64
C ILE A 114 19.39 2.63 -10.10
N SER A 115 19.18 3.59 -11.00
CA SER A 115 19.38 3.46 -12.44
C SER A 115 20.53 4.34 -12.90
N GLY A 116 21.66 3.72 -13.26
CA GLY A 116 22.84 4.44 -13.75
C GLY A 116 23.39 5.50 -12.77
N LYS A 117 23.46 6.76 -13.24
CA LYS A 117 23.92 7.91 -12.44
C LYS A 117 22.78 8.76 -11.86
N GLU A 118 21.54 8.30 -12.02
CA GLU A 118 20.37 9.05 -11.57
C GLU A 118 20.20 8.98 -10.06
N GLU A 119 19.46 9.95 -9.51
CA GLU A 119 19.03 9.91 -8.12
C GLU A 119 18.11 8.71 -7.89
N ALA A 120 18.33 8.00 -6.79
CA ALA A 120 17.56 6.82 -6.47
C ALA A 120 16.07 7.14 -6.26
N CYS A 121 15.19 6.33 -6.83
CA CYS A 121 13.76 6.36 -6.54
C CYS A 121 13.46 5.52 -5.30
N LEU A 122 12.55 6.00 -4.45
CA LEU A 122 12.16 5.32 -3.22
C LEU A 122 10.65 5.05 -3.19
N PHE A 123 10.29 3.82 -2.86
CA PHE A 123 8.92 3.35 -2.80
C PHE A 123 8.65 2.53 -1.54
N GLU A 124 7.39 2.49 -1.14
CA GLU A 124 6.88 1.58 -0.12
C GLU A 124 6.07 0.46 -0.76
N GLY A 125 6.47 -0.77 -0.49
CA GLY A 125 5.91 -2.00 -1.03
C GLY A 125 5.18 -2.81 0.03
N ARG A 126 4.00 -3.33 -0.31
CA ARG A 126 3.22 -4.22 0.55
C ARG A 126 2.86 -5.48 -0.22
N LEU A 127 3.36 -6.60 0.28
CA LEU A 127 3.12 -7.91 -0.31
C LEU A 127 1.79 -8.48 0.21
N PHE A 128 1.04 -9.08 -0.70
CA PHE A 128 -0.19 -9.76 -0.39
C PHE A 128 -0.31 -11.02 -1.25
N LYS A 129 -1.05 -12.01 -0.75
CA LYS A 129 -1.31 -13.27 -1.45
C LYS A 129 -2.80 -13.35 -1.77
N LEU A 130 -3.13 -13.60 -3.03
CA LEU A 130 -4.48 -13.94 -3.48
C LEU A 130 -4.41 -15.32 -4.13
N ASP A 131 -5.20 -16.26 -3.61
CA ASP A 131 -5.09 -17.69 -3.94
C ASP A 131 -3.63 -18.17 -3.82
N GLU A 132 -3.04 -18.67 -4.91
CA GLU A 132 -1.65 -19.15 -4.96
C GLU A 132 -0.66 -18.13 -5.53
N HIS A 133 -1.06 -16.86 -5.66
CA HIS A 133 -0.26 -15.84 -6.32
C HIS A 133 0.13 -14.70 -5.38
N TYR A 134 1.41 -14.33 -5.45
CA TYR A 134 1.93 -13.17 -4.75
C TYR A 134 1.80 -11.93 -5.62
N PHE A 135 1.33 -10.85 -5.00
CA PHE A 135 1.25 -9.54 -5.60
C PHE A 135 1.89 -8.51 -4.68
N LEU A 136 2.54 -7.53 -5.29
CA LEU A 136 3.19 -6.42 -4.60
C LEU A 136 2.48 -5.12 -5.00
N ASP A 137 1.88 -4.46 -4.01
CA ASP A 137 1.36 -3.11 -4.11
C ASP A 137 2.51 -2.15 -3.78
N VAL A 138 2.78 -1.19 -4.66
CA VAL A 138 3.89 -0.24 -4.56
C VAL A 138 3.36 1.18 -4.67
N ILE A 139 3.74 2.04 -3.74
CA ILE A 139 3.41 3.47 -3.76
C ILE A 139 4.69 4.29 -3.56
N PRO A 140 4.83 5.50 -4.14
CA PRO A 140 5.96 6.37 -3.85
C PRO A 140 6.11 6.62 -2.34
N ASN A 141 7.35 6.65 -1.85
CA ASN A 141 7.61 7.08 -0.49
C ASN A 141 7.36 8.59 -0.36
N ASP A 142 6.69 9.01 0.73
CA ASP A 142 6.27 10.39 0.95
C ASP A 142 7.46 11.36 1.00
N ASP A 143 8.50 11.06 1.79
CA ASP A 143 9.71 11.90 1.89
C ASP A 143 10.40 12.06 0.53
N PHE A 144 10.42 10.98 -0.27
CA PHE A 144 10.98 11.01 -1.62
C PHE A 144 10.13 11.89 -2.55
N LEU A 145 8.80 11.75 -2.50
CA LEU A 145 7.88 12.54 -3.31
C LEU A 145 7.96 14.04 -2.94
N GLU A 146 7.99 14.37 -1.66
CA GLU A 146 8.15 15.74 -1.15
C GLU A 146 9.46 16.36 -1.64
N LYS A 147 10.58 15.64 -1.53
CA LYS A 147 11.89 16.10 -2.03
C LYS A 147 11.88 16.30 -3.54
N LYS A 148 11.34 15.35 -4.31
CA LYS A 148 11.27 15.46 -5.77
C LYS A 148 10.41 16.63 -6.23
N LEU A 149 9.41 16.99 -5.44
CA LEU A 149 8.54 18.13 -5.74
C LEU A 149 9.10 19.46 -5.20
N ASN A 150 10.31 19.51 -4.61
CA ASN A 150 11.03 20.74 -4.26
C ASN A 150 10.18 21.79 -3.50
N ASN A 151 9.62 21.44 -2.35
CA ASN A 151 8.79 22.36 -1.54
C ASN A 151 7.67 23.04 -2.33
N PHE A 152 7.08 22.34 -3.31
CA PHE A 152 5.86 22.84 -3.94
C PHE A 152 4.76 22.91 -2.87
N ASN A 153 4.31 24.12 -2.52
CA ASN A 153 3.17 24.34 -1.63
C ASN A 153 1.85 23.71 -2.16
N LEU A 154 1.89 23.07 -3.34
CA LEU A 154 0.80 22.33 -3.95
C LEU A 154 1.00 20.81 -3.88
N ILE A 155 1.89 20.30 -3.01
CA ILE A 155 2.02 18.84 -2.75
C ILE A 155 0.67 18.20 -2.41
N GLY A 156 -0.20 18.93 -1.69
CA GLY A 156 -1.57 18.49 -1.38
C GLY A 156 -2.51 18.38 -2.60
N LEU A 157 -2.10 18.84 -3.78
CA LEU A 157 -2.81 18.63 -5.05
C LEU A 157 -2.32 17.37 -5.80
N VAL A 158 -1.30 16.69 -5.28
CA VAL A 158 -0.76 15.46 -5.85
C VAL A 158 -1.37 14.27 -5.11
N VAL A 159 -1.96 13.34 -5.87
CA VAL A 159 -2.48 12.09 -5.33
C VAL A 159 -1.48 10.97 -5.65
N PRO A 160 -0.78 10.41 -4.66
CA PRO A 160 0.09 9.27 -4.89
C PRO A 160 -0.78 8.07 -5.30
N MET A 161 -0.27 7.29 -6.25
CA MET A 161 -1.01 6.19 -6.85
C MET A 161 -0.31 4.87 -6.60
N HIS A 162 -1.11 3.82 -6.45
CA HIS A 162 -0.63 2.46 -6.31
C HIS A 162 -0.30 1.88 -7.68
N ALA A 163 0.91 1.35 -7.83
CA ALA A 163 1.26 0.39 -8.86
C ALA A 163 1.20 -1.02 -8.28
N PHE A 164 1.02 -2.02 -9.14
CA PHE A 164 0.93 -3.39 -8.68
C PHE A 164 1.61 -4.35 -9.63
N PHE A 165 2.20 -5.38 -9.04
CA PHE A 165 2.99 -6.37 -9.76
C PHE A 165 2.69 -7.77 -9.25
N LYS A 166 2.54 -8.74 -10.16
CA LYS A 166 2.61 -10.15 -9.80
C LYS A 166 4.08 -10.51 -9.58
N LEU A 167 4.36 -11.21 -8.48
CA LEU A 167 5.69 -11.69 -8.17
C LEU A 167 5.79 -13.21 -8.33
N LYS A 168 6.93 -13.66 -8.83
CA LYS A 168 7.39 -15.05 -8.65
C LYS A 168 8.81 -15.02 -8.12
N ILE A 169 9.00 -15.66 -6.98
CA ILE A 169 10.32 -15.81 -6.36
C ILE A 169 10.69 -17.28 -6.49
N LYS A 170 11.85 -17.54 -7.08
CA LYS A 170 12.41 -18.89 -7.16
C LYS A 170 13.92 -18.80 -7.07
N ASP A 171 14.49 -19.53 -6.12
CA ASP A 171 15.92 -19.56 -5.84
C ASP A 171 16.49 -18.15 -5.61
N HIS A 172 17.31 -17.65 -6.55
CA HIS A 172 17.93 -16.32 -6.49
C HIS A 172 17.37 -15.37 -7.56
N GLN A 173 16.17 -15.66 -8.05
CA GLN A 173 15.49 -14.89 -9.08
C GLN A 173 14.15 -14.38 -8.56
N LEU A 174 13.93 -13.08 -8.75
CA LEU A 174 12.67 -12.40 -8.53
C LEU A 174 12.15 -11.95 -9.89
N VAL A 175 11.01 -12.49 -10.30
CA VAL A 175 10.31 -12.11 -11.52
C VAL A 175 9.17 -11.18 -11.14
N VAL A 176 9.15 -10.00 -11.74
CA VAL A 176 8.17 -8.93 -11.49
C VAL A 176 7.39 -8.66 -12.77
N ASN A 177 6.08 -8.87 -12.75
CA ASN A 177 5.20 -8.66 -13.90
C ASN A 177 4.13 -7.60 -13.59
N GLY A 178 4.13 -6.52 -14.35
CA GLY A 178 3.06 -5.51 -14.34
C GLY A 178 2.01 -5.76 -15.43
N ILE A 179 1.02 -4.86 -15.51
CA ILE A 179 0.09 -4.80 -16.64
C ILE A 179 0.39 -3.58 -17.49
N GLU A 180 0.56 -3.80 -18.79
CA GLU A 180 0.67 -2.73 -19.77
C GLU A 180 -0.68 -2.13 -20.17
N ASN A 181 -0.65 -0.83 -20.45
CA ASN A 181 -1.88 -0.06 -20.70
C ASN A 181 -2.64 -0.62 -21.90
N ASP A 182 -1.96 -0.90 -23.00
CA ASP A 182 -2.57 -1.39 -24.23
C ASP A 182 -3.27 -2.75 -24.03
N VAL A 183 -2.67 -3.62 -23.21
CA VAL A 183 -3.26 -4.92 -22.87
C VAL A 183 -4.53 -4.72 -22.05
N PHE A 184 -4.51 -3.82 -21.09
CA PHE A 184 -5.68 -3.48 -20.28
C PHE A 184 -6.79 -2.82 -21.13
N GLU A 185 -6.46 -1.87 -22.01
CA GLU A 185 -7.43 -1.23 -22.91
C GLU A 185 -8.13 -2.26 -23.79
N LYS A 186 -7.38 -3.24 -24.30
CA LYS A 186 -7.94 -4.33 -25.09
C LYS A 186 -8.97 -5.14 -24.30
N LEU A 187 -8.69 -5.48 -23.04
CA LEU A 187 -9.63 -6.21 -22.18
C LEU A 187 -10.93 -5.44 -21.94
N ILE A 188 -10.82 -4.12 -21.74
CA ILE A 188 -11.99 -3.23 -21.59
C ILE A 188 -12.79 -3.19 -22.89
N LYS A 189 -12.13 -2.95 -24.03
CA LYS A 189 -12.78 -2.84 -25.36
C LYS A 189 -13.49 -4.14 -25.74
N GLU A 190 -12.89 -5.28 -25.44
CA GLU A 190 -13.45 -6.61 -25.67
C GLU A 190 -14.49 -7.02 -24.60
N LYS A 191 -14.83 -6.14 -23.65
CA LYS A 191 -15.78 -6.39 -22.55
C LYS A 191 -15.44 -7.61 -21.70
N LYS A 192 -14.15 -7.97 -21.62
CA LYS A 192 -13.66 -9.11 -20.81
C LYS A 192 -13.60 -8.79 -19.32
N ILE A 193 -13.57 -7.50 -19.00
CA ILE A 193 -13.53 -6.99 -17.62
C ILE A 193 -14.52 -5.84 -17.47
N ARG A 194 -15.11 -5.75 -16.27
CA ARG A 194 -15.95 -4.63 -15.84
C ARG A 194 -15.33 -4.10 -14.56
N ILE A 195 -14.48 -3.09 -14.73
CA ILE A 195 -13.74 -2.43 -13.66
C ILE A 195 -13.82 -0.93 -13.95
N GLU A 196 -14.13 -0.14 -12.93
CA GLU A 196 -14.16 1.32 -13.01
C GLU A 196 -12.75 1.87 -13.14
N TYR A 197 -12.57 2.76 -14.13
CA TYR A 197 -11.31 3.41 -14.43
C TYR A 197 -11.54 4.80 -15.01
N ILE A 198 -10.50 5.64 -14.94
CA ILE A 198 -10.42 6.93 -15.61
C ILE A 198 -9.25 6.88 -16.60
N LYS A 199 -9.49 7.35 -17.83
CA LYS A 199 -8.43 7.56 -18.83
C LYS A 199 -7.98 9.03 -18.81
N ARG A 200 -6.67 9.25 -18.69
CA ARG A 200 -6.03 10.58 -18.76
C ARG A 200 -4.83 10.51 -19.71
N GLY A 201 -5.02 10.98 -20.93
CA GLY A 201 -4.06 10.77 -22.02
C GLY A 201 -3.81 9.28 -22.24
N ASN A 202 -2.56 8.84 -22.13
CA ASN A 202 -2.16 7.44 -22.28
C ASN A 202 -2.13 6.68 -20.94
N ARG A 203 -2.66 7.26 -19.85
CA ARG A 203 -2.70 6.63 -18.52
C ARG A 203 -4.08 6.09 -18.22
N ILE A 204 -4.09 4.91 -17.61
CA ILE A 204 -5.29 4.26 -17.08
C ILE A 204 -5.15 4.23 -15.56
N ILE A 205 -6.15 4.78 -14.90
CA ILE A 205 -6.23 4.89 -13.45
C ILE A 205 -7.44 4.09 -12.98
N LEU A 206 -7.22 3.00 -12.25
CA LEU A 206 -8.29 2.24 -11.62
C LEU A 206 -8.88 3.04 -10.46
N THR A 207 -10.21 3.08 -10.42
CA THR A 207 -10.99 3.75 -9.36
C THR A 207 -11.96 2.80 -8.68
N SER A 208 -11.92 1.52 -9.06
CA SER A 208 -12.75 0.47 -8.44
C SER A 208 -12.33 0.24 -7.00
N LYS A 209 -13.27 -0.28 -6.22
CA LYS A 209 -12.98 -0.74 -4.86
C LYS A 209 -11.97 -1.90 -4.88
N THR A 210 -11.19 -2.01 -3.81
CA THR A 210 -10.15 -3.03 -3.63
C THR A 210 -10.67 -4.44 -3.97
N GLU A 211 -11.87 -4.81 -3.53
CA GLU A 211 -12.43 -6.14 -3.74
C GLU A 211 -12.63 -6.47 -5.23
N ASP A 212 -13.04 -5.48 -6.04
CA ASP A 212 -13.26 -5.70 -7.48
C ASP A 212 -11.93 -5.73 -8.25
N ILE A 213 -10.93 -4.96 -7.79
CA ILE A 213 -9.57 -5.06 -8.31
C ILE A 213 -8.98 -6.45 -7.99
N GLN A 214 -9.18 -6.97 -6.78
CA GLN A 214 -8.70 -8.30 -6.40
C GLN A 214 -9.32 -9.42 -7.25
N LYS A 215 -10.63 -9.38 -7.50
CA LYS A 215 -11.28 -10.32 -8.42
C LYS A 215 -10.66 -10.28 -9.82
N PHE A 216 -10.32 -9.09 -10.30
CA PHE A 216 -9.61 -8.93 -11.55
C PHE A 216 -8.21 -9.56 -11.51
N LEU A 217 -7.41 -9.29 -10.46
CA LEU A 217 -6.08 -9.88 -10.30
C LEU A 217 -6.13 -11.40 -10.29
N VAL A 218 -7.05 -11.99 -9.53
CA VAL A 218 -7.24 -13.45 -9.45
C VAL A 218 -7.65 -14.01 -10.81
N LYS A 219 -8.66 -13.43 -11.45
CA LYS A 219 -9.21 -13.92 -12.73
C LYS A 219 -8.16 -14.04 -13.83
N PHE A 220 -7.19 -13.12 -13.86
CA PHE A 220 -6.18 -13.08 -14.90
C PHE A 220 -4.78 -13.43 -14.40
N SER A 221 -4.65 -13.88 -13.16
CA SER A 221 -3.37 -14.20 -12.53
C SER A 221 -2.50 -15.10 -13.41
N ASP A 222 -3.07 -16.10 -14.07
CA ASP A 222 -2.36 -17.02 -14.98
C ASP A 222 -2.42 -16.63 -16.46
N ALA A 223 -3.09 -15.52 -16.79
CA ALA A 223 -3.12 -15.01 -18.14
C ALA A 223 -1.73 -14.50 -18.58
N LYS A 224 -1.50 -14.53 -19.89
CA LYS A 224 -0.24 -14.08 -20.49
C LYS A 224 0.19 -12.68 -20.02
N MET A 225 -0.74 -11.77 -19.78
CA MET A 225 -0.43 -10.41 -19.34
C MET A 225 0.35 -10.32 -18.02
N PHE A 226 0.22 -11.30 -17.14
CA PHE A 226 0.94 -11.37 -15.87
C PHE A 226 2.09 -12.39 -15.87
N ASN A 227 2.34 -13.05 -17.01
CA ASN A 227 3.29 -14.16 -17.07
C ASN A 227 4.10 -14.17 -18.38
N ASP A 228 4.09 -13.09 -19.17
CA ASP A 228 4.90 -12.99 -20.38
C ASP A 228 6.37 -12.78 -19.98
N PRO A 229 7.28 -13.73 -20.25
CA PRO A 229 8.68 -13.59 -19.89
C PRO A 229 9.37 -12.42 -20.60
N LYS A 230 8.85 -11.98 -21.76
CA LYS A 230 9.44 -10.86 -22.52
C LYS A 230 9.13 -9.50 -21.92
N GLU A 231 8.01 -9.41 -21.18
CA GLU A 231 7.56 -8.20 -20.51
C GLU A 231 7.89 -8.22 -19.01
N ALA A 232 8.55 -9.29 -18.55
CA ALA A 232 8.90 -9.47 -17.15
C ALA A 232 10.19 -8.73 -16.81
N ILE A 233 10.20 -8.01 -15.69
CA ILE A 233 11.45 -7.56 -15.09
C ILE A 233 12.01 -8.73 -14.30
N VAL A 234 13.15 -9.26 -14.76
CA VAL A 234 13.85 -10.37 -14.11
C VAL A 234 15.00 -9.81 -13.30
N LEU A 235 14.92 -9.99 -11.98
CA LEU A 235 15.92 -9.54 -11.04
C LEU A 235 16.70 -10.72 -10.47
N LYS A 236 18.02 -10.61 -10.46
CA LYS A 236 18.93 -11.60 -9.85
C LYS A 236 19.45 -11.06 -8.53
N ARG A 237 19.39 -11.89 -7.49
CA ARG A 237 19.91 -11.55 -6.17
C ARG A 237 21.44 -11.46 -6.24
N VAL A 238 21.99 -10.38 -5.72
CA VAL A 238 23.43 -10.25 -5.49
C VAL A 238 23.77 -11.05 -4.25
N LYS A 239 24.59 -12.10 -4.40
CA LYS A 239 25.16 -12.80 -3.25
C LYS A 239 26.27 -11.93 -2.67
N ASN A 240 26.15 -11.61 -1.39
CA ASN A 240 27.27 -11.07 -0.61
C ASN A 240 28.28 -12.18 -0.32
#